data_AF-A0A958VR64-F1
#
_entry.id   AF-A0A958VR64-F1
#
_cell.length_a   1.000
_cell.length_b   1.000
_cell.length_c   1.000
_cell.angle_alpha   90.00
_cell.angle_beta   90.00
_cell.angle_gamma   90.00
#
_symmetry.space_group_name_H-M   'P 1'
#
loop_
_entity.id
_entity.type
_entity.pdbx_description
1 polymer ?
#
loop_
_entity_poly.entity_id
_entity_poly.type
_entity_poly.pdbx_seq_one_letter_code
_entity_poly.pdbx_strand_id
1 'polypeptide(L)'
;GQQDFSFSQVAQIVESNDSKLLGAFISNFEEDTVEITLKLSEQNLNSTIQTFRRYGYNVLTNFHLDTYLNTLKERSEYLQRYLNI
;
A
#
# COMPACT_ATOMS: atom_id res chain seq x y z
N GLY A 1 -12.28 -25.91 1.49
CA GLY A 1 -10.83 -26.10 1.47
C GLY A 1 -10.24 -24.74 1.65
N GLN A 2 -9.59 -24.53 2.79
CA GLN A 2 -9.15 -23.22 3.25
C GLN A 2 -7.77 -22.92 2.65
N GLN A 3 -7.73 -22.21 1.52
CA GLN A 3 -6.53 -21.61 0.94
C GLN A 3 -6.90 -20.85 -0.35
N ASP A 4 -7.51 -19.66 -0.24
CA ASP A 4 -7.69 -18.79 -1.42
C ASP A 4 -6.61 -17.70 -1.51
N PHE A 5 -5.42 -17.97 -0.96
CA PHE A 5 -4.25 -17.13 -1.20
C PHE A 5 -3.50 -17.61 -2.45
N SER A 6 -3.37 -16.73 -3.44
CA SER A 6 -2.56 -16.97 -4.63
C SER A 6 -1.63 -15.79 -4.92
N PHE A 7 -0.33 -16.06 -5.01
CA PHE A 7 0.65 -15.07 -5.46
C PHE A 7 0.35 -14.54 -6.86
N SER A 8 -0.25 -15.36 -7.72
CA SER A 8 -0.64 -14.98 -9.08
C SER A 8 -1.67 -13.86 -9.07
N GLN A 9 -2.63 -13.90 -8.14
CA GLN A 9 -3.64 -12.86 -7.99
C GLN A 9 -3.01 -11.54 -7.53
N VAL A 10 -2.08 -11.60 -6.57
CA VAL A 10 -1.34 -10.43 -6.09
C VAL A 10 -0.54 -9.79 -7.23
N ALA A 11 0.18 -10.60 -8.02
CA ALA A 11 0.93 -10.10 -9.18
C ALA A 11 0.00 -9.44 -10.21
N GLN A 12 -1.14 -10.08 -10.53
CA GLN A 12 -2.11 -9.54 -11.47
C GLN A 12 -2.70 -8.20 -11.00
N ILE A 13 -3.00 -8.05 -9.71
CA ILE A 13 -3.47 -6.79 -9.14
C ILE A 13 -2.41 -5.69 -9.31
N VAL A 14 -1.14 -5.99 -9.02
CA VAL A 14 -0.04 -5.03 -9.15
C VAL A 14 0.15 -4.59 -10.61
N GLU A 15 0.24 -5.56 -11.53
CA GLU A 15 0.51 -5.29 -12.95
C GLU A 15 -0.66 -4.59 -13.65
N SER A 16 -1.90 -4.91 -13.27
CA SER A 16 -3.11 -4.23 -13.81
C SER A 16 -3.25 -2.77 -13.37
N ASN A 17 -2.50 -2.34 -12.36
CA ASN A 17 -2.44 -0.94 -11.93
C ASN A 17 -1.20 -0.21 -12.46
N ASP A 18 -0.54 -0.74 -13.50
CA ASP A 18 0.69 -0.19 -14.09
C ASP A 18 1.84 -0.02 -13.07
N SER A 19 1.80 -0.77 -11.96
CA SER A 19 2.91 -0.89 -11.02
C SER A 19 3.74 -2.13 -11.37
N LYS A 20 5.06 -2.07 -11.14
CA LYS A 20 5.94 -3.25 -11.25
C LYS A 20 6.11 -3.91 -9.89
N LEU A 21 5.94 -5.23 -9.85
CA LEU A 21 6.31 -6.05 -8.69
C LEU A 21 7.83 -6.26 -8.71
N LEU A 22 8.55 -5.59 -7.80
CA LEU A 22 10.01 -5.70 -7.67
C LEU A 22 10.42 -6.86 -6.76
N GLY A 23 9.52 -7.28 -5.88
CA GLY A 23 9.72 -8.42 -4.99
C GLY A 23 8.52 -8.61 -4.08
N ALA A 24 8.38 -9.83 -3.58
CA ALA A 24 7.38 -10.16 -2.60
C ALA A 24 7.96 -11.14 -1.57
N PHE A 25 7.52 -11.01 -0.33
CA PHE A 25 8.01 -11.81 0.78
C PHE A 25 6.84 -12.18 1.70
N ILE A 26 6.72 -13.47 2.05
CA ILE A 26 5.76 -13.91 3.08
C ILE A 26 6.35 -13.49 4.42
N SER A 27 5.72 -12.51 5.07
CA SER A 27 6.16 -11.93 6.33
C SER A 27 5.70 -12.75 7.53
N ASN A 28 4.50 -13.31 7.46
CA ASN A 28 3.95 -14.20 8.47
C ASN A 28 2.99 -15.20 7.81
N PHE A 29 2.87 -16.38 8.40
CA PHE A 29 1.97 -17.42 7.95
C PHE A 29 1.38 -18.12 9.18
N GLU A 30 0.12 -17.82 9.47
CA GLU A 30 -0.67 -18.50 10.51
C GLU A 30 -1.72 -19.40 9.84
N GLU A 31 -2.38 -20.26 10.62
CA GLU A 31 -3.33 -21.28 10.10
C GLU A 31 -4.39 -20.68 9.15
N ASP A 32 -4.85 -19.46 9.43
CA ASP A 32 -5.94 -18.82 8.70
C ASP A 32 -5.54 -17.57 7.91
N THR A 33 -4.32 -17.04 8.13
CA THR A 33 -3.92 -15.72 7.61
C THR A 33 -2.49 -15.73 7.08
N VAL A 34 -2.31 -15.15 5.90
CA VAL A 34 -0.99 -14.96 5.27
C VAL A 34 -0.70 -13.46 5.18
N GLU A 35 0.42 -13.04 5.76
CA GLU A 35 0.90 -11.67 5.63
C GLU A 35 2.03 -11.61 4.60
N ILE A 36 1.97 -10.62 3.72
CA ILE A 36 2.89 -10.50 2.60
C ILE A 36 3.36 -9.06 2.50
N THR A 37 4.68 -8.89 2.45
CA THR A 37 5.29 -7.61 2.13
C THR A 37 5.57 -7.57 0.63
N LEU A 38 5.09 -6.50 -0.02
CA LEU A 38 5.31 -6.26 -1.45
C LEU A 38 6.25 -5.06 -1.62
N LYS A 39 7.27 -5.26 -2.45
CA LYS A 39 8.12 -4.17 -2.95
C LYS A 39 7.67 -3.82 -4.36
N LEU A 40 7.14 -2.62 -4.53
CA LEU A 40 6.58 -2.14 -5.79
C LEU A 40 7.40 -0.95 -6.33
N SER A 41 7.32 -0.70 -7.63
CA SER A 41 7.75 0.58 -8.20
C SER A 41 6.83 1.72 -7.73
N GLU A 42 7.35 2.95 -7.64
CA GLU A 42 6.64 4.13 -7.13
C GLU A 42 5.40 4.55 -7.96
N GLN A 43 5.32 4.10 -9.23
CA GLN A 43 4.21 4.44 -10.12
C GLN A 43 2.89 3.80 -9.64
N ASN A 44 1.84 4.63 -9.54
CA ASN A 44 0.46 4.24 -9.25
C ASN A 44 0.22 3.49 -7.92
N LEU A 45 1.09 3.67 -6.93
CA LEU A 45 1.00 2.98 -5.65
C LEU A 45 -0.34 3.20 -4.93
N ASN A 46 -0.90 4.41 -5.00
CA ASN A 46 -2.21 4.74 -4.43
C ASN A 46 -3.34 3.94 -5.08
N SER A 47 -3.32 3.79 -6.40
CA SER A 47 -4.31 3.01 -7.16
C SER A 47 -4.21 1.53 -6.80
N THR A 48 -2.97 1.01 -6.75
CA THR A 48 -2.68 -0.37 -6.35
C THR A 48 -3.19 -0.68 -4.93
N ILE A 49 -2.94 0.20 -3.96
CA ILE A 49 -3.47 0.07 -2.58
C ILE A 49 -5.00 0.03 -2.57
N GLN A 50 -5.66 0.94 -3.30
CA GLN A 50 -7.11 0.96 -3.37
C GLN A 50 -7.68 -0.31 -4.01
N THR A 51 -7.01 -0.83 -5.04
CA THR A 51 -7.38 -2.09 -5.67
C THR A 51 -7.24 -3.26 -4.69
N PHE A 52 -6.15 -3.36 -3.92
CA PHE A 52 -6.02 -4.40 -2.89
C PHE A 52 -7.19 -4.36 -1.88
N ARG A 53 -7.58 -3.17 -1.41
CA ARG A 53 -8.75 -3.04 -0.52
C ARG A 53 -10.06 -3.49 -1.19
N ARG A 54 -10.28 -3.15 -2.47
CA ARG A 54 -11.45 -3.59 -3.24
C ARG A 54 -11.54 -5.10 -3.41
N TYR A 55 -10.40 -5.78 -3.46
CA TYR A 55 -10.31 -7.24 -3.53
C TYR A 55 -10.40 -7.92 -2.14
N GLY A 56 -10.59 -7.14 -1.07
CA GLY A 56 -10.78 -7.68 0.29
C GLY A 56 -9.49 -7.92 1.06
N TYR A 57 -8.32 -7.49 0.56
CA TYR A 57 -7.07 -7.58 1.31
C TYR A 57 -7.01 -6.53 2.41
N ASN A 58 -6.49 -6.92 3.58
CA ASN A 58 -6.17 -5.99 4.65
C ASN A 58 -4.77 -5.40 4.43
N VAL A 59 -4.68 -4.08 4.28
CA VAL A 59 -3.41 -3.39 4.02
C VAL A 59 -2.87 -2.79 5.33
N LEU A 60 -1.92 -3.49 5.96
CA LEU A 60 -1.39 -3.18 7.30
C LEU A 60 -0.52 -1.92 7.33
N THR A 61 0.36 -1.74 6.34
CA THR A 61 1.34 -0.65 6.35
C THR A 61 1.60 -0.15 4.95
N ASN A 62 1.45 1.16 4.74
CA ASN A 62 1.80 1.83 3.48
C ASN A 62 2.82 2.92 3.78
N PHE A 63 4.07 2.72 3.36
CA PHE A 63 5.17 3.67 3.55
C PHE A 63 4.88 5.08 2.98
N HIS A 64 3.95 5.20 2.02
CA HIS A 64 3.52 6.48 1.44
C HIS A 64 2.48 7.26 2.26
N LEU A 65 1.75 6.64 3.21
CA LEU A 65 0.80 7.40 4.03
C LEU A 65 1.54 8.41 4.92
N ASP A 66 2.70 8.03 5.44
CA ASP A 66 3.57 8.94 6.20
C ASP A 66 4.01 10.14 5.36
N THR A 67 4.30 9.95 4.07
CA THR A 67 4.64 11.07 3.18
C THR A 67 3.46 12.02 2.96
N TYR A 68 2.26 11.48 2.70
CA TYR A 68 1.06 12.31 2.51
C TYR A 68 0.65 13.07 3.78
N LEU A 69 0.66 12.39 4.94
CA LEU A 69 0.41 13.02 6.23
C LEU A 69 1.46 14.08 6.56
N ASN A 70 2.75 13.81 6.26
CA ASN A 70 3.81 14.80 6.41
C ASN A 70 3.60 16.01 5.48
N THR A 71 3.21 15.81 4.22
CA THR A 71 2.89 16.92 3.31
C THR A 71 1.70 17.74 3.79
N LEU A 72 0.65 17.10 4.32
CA LEU A 72 -0.49 17.81 4.92
C LEU A 72 -0.06 18.62 6.14
N LYS A 73 0.80 18.05 6.97
CA LYS A 73 1.35 18.71 8.16
C LYS A 73 2.19 19.93 7.79
N GLU A 74 3.10 19.81 6.82
CA GLU A 74 3.90 20.92 6.31
C GLU A 74 3.03 22.07 5.75
N ARG A 75 1.98 21.72 4.99
CA ARG A 75 1.04 22.73 4.44
C ARG A 75 0.26 23.45 5.54
N SER A 76 -0.16 22.73 6.58
CA SER A 76 -0.82 23.31 7.75
C SER A 76 0.11 24.25 8.50
N GLU A 77 1.35 23.85 8.73
CA GLU A 77 2.36 24.67 9.42
C GLU A 77 2.71 25.92 8.60
N TYR A 78 2.83 25.82 7.28
CA TYR A 78 3.04 26.96 6.39
C TYR A 78 1.89 27.98 6.48
N LEU A 79 0.65 27.50 6.46
CA LEU A 79 -0.53 28.37 6.63
C LEU A 79 -0.52 29.08 8.00
N GLN A 80 -0.22 28.36 9.08
CA GLN A 80 -0.12 28.95 10.42
C GLN A 80 0.98 30.01 10.50
N ARG A 81 2.13 29.80 9.83
CA ARG A 81 3.19 30.82 9.75
C ARG A 81 2.72 32.07 9.03
N TYR A 82 1.91 31.97 7.98
CA TYR A 82 1.32 33.12 7.30
C TYR A 82 0.29 33.88 8.14
N LEU A 83 -0.46 33.18 8.98
CA LEU A 83 -1.51 33.78 9.82
C LEU A 83 -0.97 34.44 11.11
N ASN A 84 0.21 34.03 11.57
CA ASN A 84 0.85 34.56 12.78
C ASN A 84 1.83 35.73 12.49
N ILE A 85 1.72 36.36 11.31
CA ILE A 85 2.49 37.57 10.91
C ILE A 85 1.62 38.81 11.06
#